data_AF-A0A1F8ZS25-F1
#
_entry.id   AF-A0A1F8ZS25-F1
#
_cell.length_a   1.000
_cell.length_b   1.000
_cell.length_c   1.000
_cell.angle_alpha   90.00
_cell.angle_beta   90.00
_cell.angle_gamma   90.00
#
_symmetry.space_group_name_H-M   'P 1'
#
loop_
_entity.id
_entity.type
_entity.pdbx_description
1 polymer ?
#
loop_
_entity_poly.entity_id
_entity_poly.type
_entity_poly.pdbx_seq_one_letter_code
_entity_poly.pdbx_strand_id
1 'polypeptide(L)' 'MRTTLEIDERLLNEAIKLTKIGTKRELIRVSLEELIRQKRIERLISSLGKFPLKLTPEDIERMRKDE' A
#
# COMPACT_ATOMS: atom_id res chain seq x y z
N MET A 1 5.31 -16.18 -13.62
CA MET A 1 5.56 -15.63 -14.98
C MET A 1 7.02 -15.25 -15.08
N ARG A 2 7.69 -15.55 -16.20
CA ARG A 2 9.06 -15.07 -16.48
C ARG A 2 8.92 -13.91 -17.47
N THR A 3 9.52 -12.78 -17.15
CA THR A 3 9.39 -11.53 -17.90
C THR A 3 10.77 -10.91 -18.04
N THR A 4 11.07 -10.37 -19.21
CA THR A 4 12.27 -9.58 -19.46
C THR A 4 11.91 -8.12 -19.23
N LEU A 5 12.68 -7.42 -18.39
CA LEU A 5 12.49 -6.03 -18.04
C LEU A 5 13.81 -5.29 -18.21
N GLU A 6 13.76 -4.10 -18.78
CA GLU A 6 14.90 -3.18 -18.81
C GLU A 6 14.87 -2.32 -17.55
N ILE A 7 15.95 -2.36 -16.76
CA ILE A 7 16.07 -1.66 -15.47
C ILE A 7 17.47 -1.05 -15.41
N ASP A 8 17.57 0.19 -14.91
CA ASP A 8 18.85 0.82 -14.65
C ASP A 8 19.66 0.02 -13.61
N GLU A 9 20.85 -0.44 -14.01
CA GLU A 9 21.74 -1.18 -13.12
C GLU A 9 22.22 -0.36 -11.93
N ARG A 10 22.37 0.96 -12.05
CA ARG A 10 22.79 1.83 -10.95
C ARG A 10 21.75 1.83 -9.84
N LEU A 11 20.49 2.02 -10.21
CA LEU A 11 19.35 1.96 -9.30
C LEU A 11 19.24 0.59 -8.63
N LEU A 12 19.39 -0.49 -9.40
CA LEU A 12 19.31 -1.84 -8.87
C LEU A 12 20.43 -2.13 -7.87
N ASN A 13 21.66 -1.72 -8.17
CA ASN A 13 22.81 -1.90 -7.29
C ASN A 13 22.69 -1.08 -6.00
N GLU A 14 22.18 0.15 -6.10
CA GLU A 14 21.90 0.99 -4.93
C GLU A 14 20.84 0.35 -4.03
N ALA A 15 19.73 -0.11 -4.62
CA ALA A 15 18.67 -0.78 -3.90
C ALA A 15 19.17 -2.07 -3.20
N ILE A 16 20.02 -2.87 -3.86
CA ILE A 16 20.66 -4.03 -3.24
C ILE A 16 21.55 -3.62 -2.06
N LYS A 17 22.37 -2.57 -2.20
CA LYS A 17 23.24 -2.08 -1.11
C LYS A 17 22.44 -1.62 0.11
N LEU A 18 21.33 -0.91 -0.11
CA LEU A 18 20.50 -0.36 0.97
C LEU A 18 19.66 -1.43 1.66
N THR A 19 19.07 -2.34 0.89
CA THR A 19 18.16 -3.38 1.40
C THR A 19 18.87 -4.65 1.85
N LYS A 20 20.12 -4.86 1.41
CA LYS A 20 20.92 -6.08 1.60
C LYS A 20 20.27 -7.35 1.03
N ILE A 21 19.30 -7.21 0.11
CA ILE A 21 18.63 -8.34 -0.53
C ILE A 21 19.59 -8.98 -1.54
N GLY A 22 19.83 -10.28 -1.40
CA GLY A 22 20.84 -11.00 -2.18
C GLY A 22 20.46 -11.29 -3.64
N THR A 23 19.18 -11.15 -4.02
CA THR A 23 18.73 -11.50 -5.38
C THR A 23 17.89 -10.39 -6.03
N LYS A 24 18.15 -10.13 -7.32
CA LYS A 24 17.38 -9.17 -8.14
C LYS A 24 15.87 -9.51 -8.12
N ARG A 25 15.54 -10.81 -8.15
CA ARG A 25 14.14 -11.29 -8.13
C ARG A 25 13.44 -10.97 -6.83
N GLU A 26 14.08 -11.22 -5.69
CA GLU A 26 13.50 -10.92 -4.39
C GLU A 26 13.35 -9.42 -4.18
N LEU A 27 14.35 -8.64 -4.59
CA LEU A 27 14.28 -7.19 -4.52
C LEU A 27 13.05 -6.66 -5.26
N ILE A 28 12.84 -7.09 -6.52
CA ILE A 28 11.67 -6.71 -7.31
C ILE A 28 10.36 -7.12 -6.61
N ARG A 29 10.30 -8.33 -6.05
CA ARG A 29 9.11 -8.81 -5.31
C ARG A 29 8.78 -7.88 -4.13
N VAL A 30 9.77 -7.61 -3.28
CA VAL A 30 9.59 -6.77 -2.09
C VAL A 30 9.23 -5.33 -2.47
N SER A 31 9.87 -4.77 -3.51
CA SER A 31 9.53 -3.43 -4.01
C SER A 31 8.09 -3.33 -4.50
N LEU A 32 7.57 -4.36 -5.19
CA LEU A 32 6.18 -4.39 -5.63
C LEU A 32 5.20 -4.55 -4.47
N GLU A 33 5.52 -5.40 -3.49
CA GLU A 33 4.72 -5.56 -2.27
C GLU A 33 4.60 -4.23 -1.50
N GLU A 34 5.72 -3.50 -1.36
CA GLU A 34 5.75 -2.20 -0.70
C GLU A 34 4.98 -1.13 -1.48
N LEU A 35 5.12 -1.08 -2.81
CA LEU A 35 4.36 -0.16 -3.65
C LEU A 35 2.85 -0.39 -3.51
N ILE A 36 2.41 -1.64 -3.51
CA ILE A 36 1.00 -2.00 -3.30
C ILE A 36 0.54 -1.55 -1.91
N ARG A 37 1.36 -1.78 -0.87
CA ARG A 37 1.05 -1.34 0.50
C ARG A 37 0.86 0.18 0.57
N GLN A 38 1.77 0.94 -0.03
CA GLN A 38 1.68 2.40 -0.10
C GLN A 38 0.40 2.86 -0.81
N LYS A 39 0.06 2.28 -1.96
CA LYS A 39 -1.17 2.62 -2.69
C LYS A 39 -2.45 2.27 -1.93
N ARG A 40 -2.46 1.18 -1.15
CA ARG A 40 -3.58 0.86 -0.26
C ARG A 40 -3.74 1.90 0.84
N ILE A 41 -2.64 2.36 1.44
CA ILE A 41 -2.66 3.42 2.46
C ILE A 41 -3.16 4.74 1.85
N GLU A 42 -2.63 5.15 0.70
CA GLU A 42 -3.11 6.35 -0.02
C GLU A 42 -4.62 6.27 -0.31
N ARG A 43 -5.11 5.09 -0.73
CA ARG A 43 -6.54 4.86 -0.96
C ARG A 43 -7.36 4.99 0.32
N LEU A 44 -6.89 4.44 1.44
CA LEU A 44 -7.58 4.56 2.73
C LEU A 44 -7.63 6.01 3.20
N ILE A 45 -6.50 6.71 3.15
CA ILE A 45 -6.41 8.14 3.48
C ILE A 45 -7.35 8.96 2.60
N SER A 46 -7.36 8.71 1.30
CA SER A 46 -8.25 9.44 0.38
C SER A 46 -9.73 9.09 0.54
N SER A 47 -10.06 7.98 1.22
CA SER A 47 -11.42 7.55 1.51
C SER A 47 -11.94 8.09 2.85
N LEU A 48 -11.06 8.58 3.74
CA LEU A 48 -11.45 9.26 4.98
C LEU A 48 -12.34 10.48 4.66
N GLY A 49 -13.53 10.53 5.24
CA GLY A 49 -14.52 11.61 5.04
C GLY A 49 -15.26 11.58 3.69
N LYS A 50 -14.94 10.65 2.78
CA LYS A 50 -15.63 10.50 1.48
C LYS A 50 -16.63 9.34 1.45
N PHE A 51 -16.81 8.64 2.56
CA PHE A 51 -17.86 7.65 2.68
C PHE A 51 -19.22 8.37 2.73
N PRO A 52 -20.22 7.90 1.97
CA PRO A 52 -21.57 8.45 2.06
C PRO A 52 -22.12 8.15 3.46
N LEU A 53 -22.05 9.16 4.34
CA LEU A 53 -22.69 9.14 5.65
C LEU A 53 -24.21 9.26 5.47
N LYS A 54 -24.85 8.17 5.06
CA LYS A 54 -26.30 8.00 5.20
C LYS A 54 -26.59 7.53 6.62
N LEU A 55 -26.37 8.39 7.60
CA LEU A 55 -26.75 8.14 9.00
C LEU A 55 -27.92 9.05 9.35
N THR A 56 -28.95 8.48 9.98
CA THR A 56 -30.01 9.27 10.60
C THR A 56 -29.66 9.57 12.07
N PRO A 57 -30.33 10.54 12.72
CA PRO A 57 -30.19 10.76 14.15
C PRO A 57 -30.46 9.50 14.99
N GLU A 58 -31.41 8.67 14.58
CA GLU A 58 -31.72 7.39 15.25
C GLU A 58 -30.57 6.38 15.15
N ASP A 59 -29.88 6.32 14.00
CA ASP A 59 -28.69 5.48 13.83
C ASP A 59 -27.57 5.91 14.78
N ILE A 60 -27.34 7.22 14.89
CA ILE A 60 -26.33 7.79 15.79
C ILE A 60 -26.68 7.51 17.25
N GLU A 61 -27.96 7.61 17.62
CA GLU A 61 -28.40 7.38 18.99
C GLU A 61 -28.30 5.91 19.39
N ARG A 62 -28.50 4.96 18.46
CA ARG A 62 -28.23 3.53 18.70
C ARG A 62 -26.76 3.25 18.95
N MET A 63 -25.87 3.83 18.14
CA MET A 63 -24.41 3.62 18.27
C MET A 63 -23.85 4.13 19.61
N ARG A 64 -24.49 5.12 20.25
CA ARG A 64 -24.11 5.65 21.57
C ARG A 64 -24.68 4.87 22.75
N LYS A 65 -25.67 4.01 22.52
CA LYS A 65 -26.31 3.18 23.57
C LYS A 65 -25.57 1.86 23.81
N ASP A 66 -24.63 1.51 22.94
CA ASP A 66 -23.79 0.32 23.05
C ASP A 66 -22.41 0.59 23.72
N GLU A 67 -22.19 1.80 24.25
CA GLU A 67 -21.09 2.17 25.19
C GLU A 67 -21.59 2.20 26.64
#